data_AF-A0A182Y2R9-F1
#
_entry.id   AF-A0A182Y2R9-F1
#
_cell.length_a   1.000
_cell.length_b   1.000
_cell.length_c   1.000
_cell.angle_alpha   90.00
_cell.angle_beta   90.00
_cell.angle_gamma   90.00
#
_symmetry.space_group_name_H-M   'P 1'
#
loop_
_entity.id
_entity.type
_entity.pdbx_description
1 polymer ?
#
loop_
_entity_poly.entity_id
_entity_poly.type
_entity_poly.pdbx_seq_one_letter_code
_entity_poly.pdbx_strand_id
1 'polypeptide(L)'
;MDRSNFQQSRKKRRESKRKSGEKKKPKSTTRSEESLHPSYTNLQPPYAAVCRQRYHADNVRYEKQFNYELKMLELMQNSAYDSMRFHRHFAITTLWPPLHTRKEIEYVLDKFFRHSERQTRRLHDIMKGPVH
;
A
#
# COMPACT_ATOMS: atom_id res chain seq x y z
N MET A 1 -56.40 -21.53 -50.63
CA MET A 1 -54.96 -21.60 -50.93
C MET A 1 -54.24 -20.51 -50.14
N ASP A 2 -53.47 -20.66 -49.05
CA ASP A 2 -53.24 -21.75 -48.09
C ASP A 2 -52.61 -21.15 -46.80
N ARG A 3 -53.43 -20.92 -45.76
CA ARG A 3 -52.97 -20.51 -44.41
C ARG A 3 -52.20 -21.62 -43.66
N SER A 4 -52.16 -22.83 -44.23
CA SER A 4 -51.56 -24.05 -43.67
C SER A 4 -50.02 -24.06 -43.73
N ASN A 5 -49.42 -23.40 -44.72
CA ASN A 5 -47.95 -23.48 -44.93
C ASN A 5 -47.13 -22.66 -43.93
N PHE A 6 -47.66 -21.57 -43.38
CA PHE A 6 -46.90 -20.71 -42.47
C PHE A 6 -46.79 -21.27 -41.05
N GLN A 7 -47.75 -22.11 -40.64
CA GLN A 7 -47.69 -22.77 -39.33
C GLN A 7 -46.76 -24.00 -39.32
N GLN A 8 -46.64 -24.69 -40.46
CA GLN A 8 -45.73 -25.85 -40.59
C GLN A 8 -44.25 -25.45 -40.53
N SER A 9 -43.88 -24.28 -41.08
CA SER A 9 -42.49 -23.78 -41.03
C SER A 9 -42.05 -23.39 -39.60
N ARG A 10 -42.96 -22.83 -38.78
CA ARG A 10 -42.68 -22.51 -37.37
C ARG A 10 -42.59 -23.75 -36.47
N LYS A 11 -43.36 -24.81 -36.74
CA LYS A 11 -43.26 -26.09 -36.00
C LYS A 11 -41.95 -26.83 -36.31
N LYS A 12 -41.57 -26.96 -37.59
CA LYS A 12 -40.30 -27.58 -38.00
C LYS A 12 -39.08 -26.86 -37.43
N ARG A 13 -39.12 -25.52 -37.36
CA ARG A 13 -38.03 -24.71 -36.78
C ARG A 13 -37.94 -24.79 -35.24
N ARG A 14 -39.04 -25.14 -34.55
CA ARG A 14 -39.05 -25.37 -33.09
C ARG A 14 -38.60 -26.79 -32.72
N GLU A 15 -38.85 -27.78 -33.58
CA GLU A 15 -38.39 -29.16 -33.38
C GLU A 15 -36.89 -29.33 -33.71
N SER A 16 -36.38 -28.65 -34.73
CA SER A 16 -34.94 -28.68 -35.05
C SER A 16 -34.07 -28.02 -33.97
N LYS A 17 -34.63 -27.13 -33.15
CA LYS A 17 -33.91 -26.50 -32.02
C LYS A 17 -33.94 -27.33 -30.73
N ARG A 18 -34.66 -28.47 -30.70
CA ARG A 18 -34.77 -29.35 -29.51
C ARG A 18 -33.99 -30.66 -29.63
N LYS A 19 -33.27 -30.91 -30.72
CA LYS A 19 -32.43 -32.12 -30.92
C LYS A 19 -30.98 -31.76 -31.25
N SER A 20 -30.27 -31.21 -30.27
CA SER A 20 -28.81 -31.35 -30.16
C SER A 20 -28.32 -30.92 -28.77
N GLY A 21 -29.05 -31.36 -27.74
CA GLY A 21 -28.53 -31.39 -26.37
C GLY A 21 -27.66 -32.62 -26.20
N GLU A 22 -26.56 -32.71 -26.95
CA GLU A 22 -25.51 -33.68 -26.64
C GLU A 22 -24.88 -33.18 -25.33
N LYS A 23 -25.29 -33.79 -24.21
CA LYS A 23 -24.66 -33.58 -22.91
C LYS A 23 -23.20 -34.02 -23.07
N LYS A 24 -22.32 -33.08 -23.43
CA LYS A 24 -20.89 -33.25 -23.26
C LYS A 24 -20.70 -33.56 -21.78
N LYS A 25 -20.40 -34.83 -21.48
CA LYS A 25 -19.93 -35.24 -20.16
C LYS A 25 -18.87 -34.22 -19.75
N PRO A 26 -18.87 -33.69 -18.51
CA PRO A 26 -17.81 -32.82 -18.08
C PRO A 26 -16.51 -33.58 -18.37
N LYS A 27 -15.68 -33.03 -19.27
CA LYS A 27 -14.31 -33.53 -19.42
C LYS A 27 -13.77 -33.50 -18.01
N SER A 28 -13.45 -34.67 -17.44
CA SER A 28 -12.82 -34.74 -16.14
C SER A 28 -11.66 -33.77 -16.22
N THR A 29 -11.77 -32.68 -15.48
CA THR A 29 -10.65 -31.77 -15.32
C THR A 29 -9.66 -32.61 -14.53
N THR A 30 -8.79 -33.32 -15.24
CA THR A 30 -7.49 -33.69 -14.70
C THR A 30 -6.84 -32.33 -14.49
N ARG A 31 -7.17 -31.72 -13.34
CA ARG A 31 -6.53 -30.55 -12.79
C ARG A 31 -5.09 -31.02 -12.70
N SER A 32 -4.28 -30.64 -13.69
CA SER A 32 -2.91 -31.10 -13.75
C SER A 32 -2.28 -30.78 -12.40
N GLU A 33 -1.54 -31.73 -11.83
CA GLU A 33 -0.87 -31.51 -10.54
C GLU A 33 0.07 -30.30 -10.58
N GLU A 34 0.48 -29.88 -11.78
CA GLU A 34 1.13 -28.60 -12.10
C GLU A 34 0.40 -27.37 -11.53
N SER A 35 -0.92 -27.45 -11.34
CA SER A 35 -1.75 -26.39 -10.74
C SER A 35 -1.90 -26.50 -9.22
N LEU A 36 -1.56 -27.65 -8.63
CA LEU A 36 -1.50 -27.84 -7.19
C LEU A 36 -0.14 -27.37 -6.64
N HIS A 37 0.92 -27.52 -7.44
CA HIS A 37 2.28 -27.08 -7.12
C HIS A 37 2.90 -26.32 -8.30
N PRO A 38 2.61 -25.02 -8.48
CA PRO A 38 3.30 -24.21 -9.47
C PRO A 38 4.81 -24.23 -9.20
N SER A 39 5.57 -24.69 -10.18
CA SER A 39 7.04 -24.68 -10.16
C SER A 39 7.55 -23.26 -10.39
N TYR A 40 7.91 -22.55 -9.31
CA TYR A 40 8.42 -21.17 -9.36
C TYR A 40 9.91 -21.09 -9.71
N THR A 41 10.55 -22.21 -10.04
CA THR A 41 12.00 -22.33 -10.25
C THR A 41 12.52 -21.42 -11.37
N ASN A 42 11.68 -21.10 -12.36
CA ASN A 42 12.01 -20.21 -13.48
C ASN A 42 11.28 -18.85 -13.41
N LEU A 43 10.58 -18.54 -12.31
CA LEU A 43 9.87 -17.29 -12.18
C LEU A 43 10.86 -16.17 -11.87
N GLN A 44 11.21 -15.37 -12.89
CA GLN A 44 11.96 -14.15 -12.65
C GLN A 44 11.02 -13.04 -12.14
N PRO A 45 11.24 -12.51 -10.92
CA PRO A 45 10.42 -11.43 -10.41
C PRO A 45 10.59 -10.19 -11.31
N PRO A 46 9.52 -9.40 -11.49
CA PRO A 46 9.62 -8.15 -12.25
C PRO A 46 10.67 -7.26 -11.58
N TYR A 47 11.46 -6.55 -12.39
CA TYR A 47 12.60 -5.77 -11.91
C TYR A 47 12.22 -4.77 -10.80
N ALA A 48 11.03 -4.16 -10.90
CA ALA A 48 10.51 -3.26 -9.86
C ALA A 48 10.36 -3.92 -8.47
N ALA A 49 10.02 -5.21 -8.42
CA ALA A 49 9.93 -5.95 -7.16
C ALA A 49 11.33 -6.19 -6.57
N VAL A 50 12.31 -6.52 -7.42
CA VAL A 50 13.72 -6.68 -7.01
C VAL A 50 14.27 -5.35 -6.46
N CYS A 51 14.03 -4.22 -7.13
CA CYS A 51 14.43 -2.90 -6.66
C CYS A 51 13.81 -2.57 -5.30
N ARG A 52 12.51 -2.85 -5.12
CA ARG A 52 11.83 -2.61 -3.84
C ARG A 52 12.43 -3.44 -2.71
N GLN A 53 12.74 -4.71 -2.97
CA GLN A 53 13.37 -5.59 -1.99
C GLN A 53 14.78 -5.11 -1.62
N ARG A 54 15.58 -4.72 -2.62
CA ARG A 54 16.93 -4.15 -2.40
C ARG A 54 16.86 -2.88 -1.57
N TYR A 55 15.98 -1.95 -1.95
CA TYR A 55 15.77 -0.71 -1.22
C TYR A 55 15.35 -0.97 0.24
N HIS A 56 14.45 -1.93 0.47
CA HIS A 56 14.06 -2.29 1.84
C HIS A 56 15.22 -2.88 2.64
N ALA A 57 16.02 -3.77 2.04
CA ALA A 57 17.19 -4.35 2.68
C ALA A 57 18.25 -3.29 3.02
N ASP A 58 18.51 -2.36 2.11
CA ASP A 58 19.43 -1.24 2.31
C ASP A 58 18.92 -0.31 3.41
N ASN A 59 17.61 -0.04 3.46
CA ASN A 59 17.01 0.75 4.52
C ASN A 59 17.19 0.09 5.90
N VAL A 60 16.91 -1.21 6.01
CA VAL A 60 17.13 -1.96 7.26
C VAL A 60 18.60 -1.93 7.69
N ARG A 61 19.54 -2.05 6.73
CA ARG A 61 20.98 -1.97 7.00
C ARG A 61 21.38 -0.57 7.48
N TYR A 62 20.89 0.47 6.81
CA TYR A 62 21.11 1.86 7.18
C TYR A 62 20.60 2.13 8.59
N GLU A 63 19.35 1.78 8.89
CA GLU A 63 18.75 1.97 10.22
C GLU A 63 19.53 1.24 11.32
N LYS A 64 19.98 0.02 11.05
CA LYS A 64 20.82 -0.72 12.00
C LYS A 64 22.13 0.01 12.30
N GLN A 65 22.80 0.52 11.27
CA GLN A 65 24.05 1.27 11.41
C GLN A 65 23.81 2.60 12.15
N PHE A 66 22.79 3.34 11.76
CA PHE A 66 22.41 4.61 12.37
C PHE A 66 22.10 4.47 13.86
N ASN A 67 21.32 3.44 14.24
CA ASN A 67 21.03 3.16 15.65
C ASN A 67 22.28 2.77 16.45
N TYR A 68 23.22 2.05 15.83
CA TYR A 68 24.50 1.74 16.46
C TYR A 68 25.33 3.00 16.70
N GLU A 69 25.44 3.87 15.70
CA GLU A 69 26.17 5.13 15.79
C GLU A 69 25.56 6.06 16.84
N LEU A 70 24.24 6.19 16.88
CA LEU A 70 23.53 6.97 17.90
C LEU A 70 23.85 6.45 19.31
N LYS A 71 23.82 5.13 19.51
CA LYS A 71 24.14 4.54 20.80
C LYS A 71 25.58 4.84 21.22
N MET A 72 26.53 4.79 20.28
CA MET A 72 27.93 5.13 20.58
C MET A 72 28.09 6.60 20.95
N LEU A 73 27.43 7.51 20.23
CA LEU A 73 27.46 8.93 20.54
C LEU A 73 26.80 9.26 21.89
N GLU A 74 25.73 8.54 22.24
CA GLU A 74 25.06 8.65 23.53
C GLU A 74 25.96 8.20 24.69
N LEU A 75 26.73 7.12 24.49
CA LEU A 75 27.71 6.61 25.47
C LEU A 75 28.94 7.51 25.61
N MET A 76 29.28 8.27 24.56
CA MET A 76 30.40 9.22 24.58
C MET A 76 30.09 10.53 25.33
N GLN A 77 28.87 10.72 25.83
CA GLN A 77 28.53 11.93 26.58
C GLN A 77 29.19 11.93 27.97
N ASN A 78 29.62 13.11 28.41
CA ASN A 78 30.33 13.30 29.67
C ASN A 78 29.45 13.09 30.91
N SER A 79 28.12 13.21 30.77
CA SER A 79 27.17 13.05 31.86
C SER A 79 25.94 12.26 31.42
N ALA A 80 25.32 11.57 32.38
CA ALA A 80 24.05 10.87 32.15
C ALA A 80 22.93 11.83 31.72
N TYR A 81 22.99 13.09 32.16
CA TYR A 81 22.04 14.12 31.76
C TYR A 81 22.20 14.51 30.29
N ASP A 82 23.44 14.67 29.82
CA ASP A 82 23.74 14.99 28.42
C ASP A 82 23.41 13.81 27.52
N SER A 83 23.69 12.58 27.96
CA SER A 83 23.25 11.33 27.32
C SER A 83 21.72 11.28 27.16
N MET A 84 20.97 11.53 28.24
CA MET A 84 19.49 11.60 28.19
C MET A 84 18.98 12.69 27.23
N ARG A 85 19.59 13.89 27.26
CA ARG A 85 19.23 14.97 26.34
C ARG A 85 19.54 14.58 24.91
N PHE A 86 20.72 14.04 24.65
CA PHE A 86 21.14 13.56 23.33
C PHE A 86 20.12 12.54 22.80
N HIS A 87 19.82 11.50 23.59
CA HIS A 87 18.81 10.51 23.25
C HIS A 87 17.47 11.17 22.92
N ARG A 88 16.98 12.13 23.71
CA ARG A 88 15.71 12.83 23.44
C ARG A 88 15.71 13.65 22.15
N HIS A 89 16.83 14.26 21.78
CA HIS A 89 16.93 15.07 20.55
C HIS A 89 17.02 14.21 19.29
N PHE A 90 17.69 13.04 19.39
CA PHE A 90 17.95 12.17 18.25
C PHE A 90 17.00 10.96 18.14
N ALA A 91 16.28 10.61 19.21
CA ALA A 91 15.21 9.63 19.17
C ALA A 91 14.07 10.19 18.32
N ILE A 92 14.12 9.85 17.03
CA ILE A 92 13.03 10.00 16.09
C ILE A 92 11.91 9.04 16.51
N THR A 93 11.22 9.31 17.63
CA THR A 93 10.23 8.36 18.11
C THR A 93 8.89 8.94 18.48
N THR A 94 8.70 10.22 18.84
CA THR A 94 7.32 10.70 19.08
C THR A 94 7.10 12.22 19.00
N LEU A 95 8.12 13.05 19.16
CA LEU A 95 7.93 14.52 19.13
C LEU A 95 8.15 15.14 17.75
N TRP A 96 8.97 14.48 16.92
CA TRP A 96 9.27 14.94 15.58
C TRP A 96 8.55 14.04 14.58
N PRO A 97 7.71 14.60 13.72
CA PRO A 97 7.17 13.84 12.61
C PRO A 97 8.32 13.25 11.77
N PRO A 98 8.13 12.10 11.11
CA PRO A 98 9.17 11.51 10.27
C PRO A 98 9.46 12.47 9.12
N LEU A 99 10.51 13.27 9.22
CA LEU A 99 10.91 14.25 8.21
C LEU A 99 12.00 13.66 7.29
N HIS A 100 11.97 12.35 7.04
CA HIS A 100 13.05 11.66 6.33
C HIS A 100 12.99 11.88 4.82
N THR A 101 11.80 12.08 4.28
CA THR A 101 11.60 12.41 2.86
C THR A 101 10.88 13.73 2.67
N ARG A 102 11.18 14.39 1.55
CA ARG A 102 10.51 15.65 1.16
C ARG A 102 8.97 15.54 1.19
N LYS A 103 8.42 14.39 0.82
CA LYS A 103 6.98 14.14 0.85
C LYS A 103 6.42 14.10 2.26
N GLU A 104 7.14 13.49 3.21
CA GLU A 104 6.72 13.47 4.61
C GLU A 104 6.84 14.86 5.23
N ILE A 105 7.90 15.63 4.89
CA ILE A 105 8.04 17.03 5.27
C ILE A 105 6.83 17.84 4.77
N GLU A 106 6.50 17.74 3.48
CA GLU A 106 5.35 18.43 2.89
C GLU A 106 4.02 18.00 3.53
N TYR A 107 3.83 16.70 3.79
CA TYR A 107 2.64 16.16 4.47
C TYR A 107 2.47 16.71 5.89
N VAL A 108 3.57 16.79 6.63
CA VAL A 108 3.59 17.28 8.01
C VAL A 108 3.31 18.77 8.06
N LEU A 109 3.93 19.55 7.19
CA LEU A 109 3.68 20.98 7.08
C LEU A 109 2.21 21.27 6.76
N ASP A 110 1.57 20.47 5.89
CA ASP A 110 0.15 20.62 5.59
C ASP A 110 -0.77 20.12 6.73
N LYS A 111 -0.45 19.01 7.40
CA LYS A 111 -1.40 18.35 8.33
C LYS A 111 -1.17 18.62 9.81
N PHE A 112 0.08 18.67 10.27
CA PHE A 112 0.39 18.69 11.71
C PHE A 112 0.48 20.10 12.28
N PHE A 113 1.04 21.06 11.54
CA PHE A 113 1.26 22.41 12.04
C PHE A 113 0.12 23.39 11.73
N ARG A 114 -0.93 22.98 11.02
CA ARG A 114 -2.12 23.81 10.82
C ARG A 114 -2.98 23.80 12.07
N HIS A 115 -3.08 24.96 12.71
CA HIS A 115 -4.10 25.21 13.73
C HIS A 115 -5.51 25.02 13.12
N SER A 116 -6.43 24.51 13.94
CA SER A 116 -7.85 24.50 13.56
C SER A 116 -8.30 25.93 13.26
N GLU A 117 -9.23 26.13 12.30
CA GLU A 117 -9.72 27.48 11.95
C GLU A 117 -10.12 28.31 13.18
N ARG A 118 -10.68 27.67 14.20
CA ARG A 118 -11.05 28.32 15.47
C ARG A 118 -9.84 28.83 16.25
N GLN A 119 -8.77 28.04 16.30
CA GLN A 119 -7.51 28.41 16.94
C GLN A 119 -6.80 29.51 16.15
N THR A 120 -6.82 29.44 14.81
CA THR A 120 -6.22 30.46 13.93
C THR A 120 -6.93 31.80 14.07
N ARG A 121 -8.27 31.82 14.13
CA ARG A 121 -9.06 33.04 14.40
C ARG A 121 -8.70 33.64 15.75
N ARG A 122 -8.71 32.82 16.81
CA ARG A 122 -8.34 33.26 18.16
C ARG A 122 -6.91 33.80 18.22
N LEU A 123 -5.95 33.14 17.57
CA LEU A 123 -4.56 33.61 17.50
C LEU A 123 -4.49 34.97 16.82
N HIS A 124 -5.19 35.13 15.70
CA HIS A 124 -5.23 36.39 14.97
C HIS A 124 -5.90 37.52 15.76
N ASP A 125 -6.94 37.21 16.55
CA ASP A 125 -7.56 38.17 17.47
C ASP A 125 -6.60 38.59 18.59
N ILE A 126 -5.83 37.65 19.14
CA ILE A 126 -4.79 37.93 20.15
C ILE A 126 -3.66 38.78 19.54
N MET A 127 -3.19 38.45 18.34
CA MET A 127 -2.13 39.19 17.65
C MET A 127 -2.54 40.62 17.25
N LYS A 128 -3.85 40.86 17.05
CA LYS A 128 -4.40 42.19 16.77
C LYS A 128 -4.68 43.01 18.02
N GLY A 129 -4.76 42.37 19.19
CA GLY A 129 -4.96 43.06 20.45
C GLY A 129 -3.77 43.96 20.79
N PRO A 130 -4.01 45.15 21.37
CA PRO A 130 -2.91 46.00 21.82
C PRO A 130 -2.12 45.26 22.92
N VAL A 131 -0.80 45.20 22.74
CA VAL A 131 0.11 44.79 23.80
C VAL A 131 0.15 45.96 24.78
N HIS A 132 -0.51 45.80 25.93
CA HIS A 132 -0.50 46.77 27.02
C HIS A 132 0.86 46.86 27.69
#